data_AF-A0A933BEW8-F1
#
_entry.id   AF-A0A933BEW8-F1
#
_cell.length_a   1.000
_cell.length_b   1.000
_cell.length_c   1.000
_cell.angle_alpha   90.00
_cell.angle_beta   90.00
_cell.angle_gamma   90.00
#
_symmetry.space_group_name_H-M   'P 1'
#
loop_
_entity.id
_entity.type
_entity.pdbx_description
1 polymer ?
#
loop_
_entity_poly.entity_id
_entity_poly.type
_entity_poly.pdbx_seq_one_letter_code
_entity_poly.pdbx_strand_id
1 'polypeptide(L)'
;MPGACVKNVRAYYRSGSQPHLIAEIGTKEGERVFMTRYDGDLADDPTAALISARQLSQGKAGSAAERLVGVVFPKVALSRQSELPLGETCAISKDGIEFGIEQFVLEQRFEMDELGASARAGGAAMAVPRGMVPRMLIIDGDFLVWFETPEGVIRFAGLITPADMKDPRD
;
A
#
# COMPACT_ATOMS: atom_id res chain seq x y z
N MET A 1 -12.38 -11.93 -10.55
CA MET A 1 -12.13 -10.48 -10.38
C MET A 1 -10.97 -10.09 -11.29
N PRO A 2 -11.06 -9.01 -12.08
CA PRO A 2 -9.92 -8.53 -12.86
C PRO A 2 -8.82 -8.01 -11.92
N GLY A 3 -7.64 -8.64 -11.94
CA GLY A 3 -6.47 -8.23 -11.16
C GLY A 3 -5.56 -7.29 -11.96
N ALA A 4 -4.84 -6.43 -11.25
CA ALA A 4 -3.74 -5.64 -11.79
C ALA A 4 -2.41 -6.41 -11.67
N CYS A 5 -1.48 -6.15 -12.59
CA CYS A 5 -0.18 -6.80 -12.62
C CYS A 5 0.93 -5.76 -12.77
N VAL A 6 1.87 -5.76 -11.82
CA VAL A 6 3.03 -4.87 -11.83
C VAL A 6 4.31 -5.68 -11.96
N LYS A 7 5.08 -5.37 -13.00
CA LYS A 7 6.36 -6.06 -13.31
C LYS A 7 7.59 -5.29 -12.84
N ASN A 8 7.44 -4.03 -12.43
CA ASN A 8 8.53 -3.18 -11.95
C ASN A 8 8.69 -3.24 -10.42
N VAL A 9 8.82 -4.46 -9.90
CA VAL A 9 9.07 -4.70 -8.47
C VAL A 9 10.56 -4.52 -8.23
N ARG A 10 10.93 -3.64 -7.29
CA ARG A 10 12.33 -3.30 -6.99
C ARG A 10 13.00 -4.39 -6.15
N ALA A 11 12.27 -4.89 -5.16
CA ALA A 11 12.79 -5.86 -4.21
C ALA A 11 11.66 -6.64 -3.54
N TYR A 12 12.03 -7.77 -2.94
CA TYR A 12 11.17 -8.57 -2.08
C TYR A 12 11.82 -8.71 -0.71
N TYR A 13 11.00 -8.69 0.33
CA TYR A 13 11.44 -8.78 1.71
C TYR A 13 10.70 -9.88 2.46
N ARG A 14 11.34 -10.39 3.50
CA ARG A 14 10.71 -11.23 4.54
C ARG A 14 10.68 -10.46 5.84
N SER A 15 9.71 -10.77 6.69
CA SER A 15 9.65 -10.28 8.07
C SER A 15 9.41 -11.44 9.02
N GLY A 16 9.99 -11.38 10.23
CA GLY A 16 9.75 -12.40 11.25
C GLY A 16 8.30 -12.44 11.76
N SER A 17 7.57 -11.34 11.59
CA SER A 17 6.17 -11.20 12.02
C SER A 17 5.15 -11.48 10.91
N GLN A 18 5.58 -11.71 9.66
CA GLN A 18 4.67 -11.96 8.52
C GLN A 18 5.13 -13.18 7.72
N PRO A 19 4.25 -14.20 7.50
CA PRO A 19 4.62 -15.38 6.74
C PRO A 19 4.79 -15.09 5.24
N HIS A 20 4.10 -14.06 4.74
CA HIS A 20 4.10 -13.68 3.34
C HIS A 20 5.25 -12.74 2.99
N LEU A 21 5.68 -12.80 1.73
CA LEU A 21 6.61 -11.83 1.20
C LEU A 21 6.00 -10.43 1.15
N ILE A 22 6.88 -9.45 1.29
CA ILE A 22 6.58 -8.04 1.08
C ILE A 22 7.20 -7.63 -0.26
N ALA A 23 6.39 -7.17 -1.20
CA ALA A 23 6.87 -6.59 -2.45
C ALA A 23 7.09 -5.09 -2.30
N GLU A 24 8.20 -4.56 -2.85
CA GLU A 24 8.45 -3.13 -3.00
C GLU A 24 8.28 -2.70 -4.46
N ILE A 25 7.41 -1.73 -4.69
CA ILE A 25 7.16 -1.10 -5.97
C ILE A 25 7.62 0.36 -5.88
N GLY A 26 8.40 0.81 -6.86
CA GLY A 26 8.73 2.23 -6.97
C GLY A 26 7.58 3.01 -7.62
N THR A 27 7.23 4.16 -7.06
CA THR A 27 6.34 5.13 -7.72
C THR A 27 7.14 6.09 -8.60
N LYS A 28 6.47 6.79 -9.52
CA LYS A 28 7.11 7.82 -10.35
C LYS A 28 7.63 9.01 -9.55
N GLU A 29 7.02 9.26 -8.40
CA GLU A 29 7.34 10.39 -7.51
C GLU A 29 8.48 10.05 -6.53
N GLY A 30 9.06 8.84 -6.63
CA GLY A 30 10.20 8.40 -5.82
C GLY A 30 9.81 7.77 -4.48
N GLU A 31 8.52 7.74 -4.15
CA GLU A 31 8.00 7.01 -3.01
C GLU A 31 8.08 5.50 -3.26
N ARG A 32 8.12 4.74 -2.17
CA ARG A 32 8.13 3.28 -2.20
C ARG A 32 6.80 2.77 -1.69
N VAL A 33 6.11 2.00 -2.52
CA VAL A 33 4.91 1.28 -2.15
C VAL A 33 5.31 -0.11 -1.73
N PHE A 34 4.89 -0.51 -0.55
CA PHE A 34 5.07 -1.86 -0.06
C PHE A 34 3.72 -2.54 0.07
N MET A 35 3.68 -3.82 -0.27
CA MET A 35 2.47 -4.63 -0.14
C MET A 35 2.79 -6.05 0.28
N THR A 36 1.92 -6.62 1.10
CA THR A 36 2.01 -8.01 1.52
C THR A 36 0.63 -8.57 1.79
N ARG A 37 0.40 -9.84 1.41
CA ARG A 37 -0.80 -10.56 1.85
C ARG A 37 -0.85 -10.56 3.37
N TYR A 38 -2.04 -10.35 3.93
CA TYR A 38 -2.25 -10.20 5.35
C TYR A 38 -3.31 -11.19 5.83
N ASP A 39 -2.88 -12.22 6.55
CA ASP A 39 -3.77 -13.24 7.11
C ASP A 39 -4.14 -12.96 8.59
N GLY A 40 -3.69 -11.83 9.15
CA GLY A 40 -3.95 -11.47 10.55
C GLY A 40 -5.33 -10.84 10.74
N ASP A 41 -5.83 -10.87 11.97
CA ASP A 41 -7.00 -10.11 12.37
C ASP A 41 -6.56 -8.70 12.73
N LEU A 42 -6.76 -7.76 11.80
CA LEU A 42 -6.49 -6.35 11.99
C LEU A 42 -7.82 -5.62 11.93
N ALA A 43 -8.10 -4.83 12.97
CA ALA A 43 -9.25 -3.95 12.98
C ALA A 43 -9.25 -3.08 11.72
N ASP A 44 -10.43 -2.76 11.22
CA ASP A 44 -10.61 -1.93 10.04
C ASP A 44 -10.36 -0.43 10.33
N ASP A 45 -9.21 -0.15 10.93
CA ASP A 45 -8.78 1.14 11.46
C ASP A 45 -7.43 1.54 10.84
N PRO A 46 -7.32 2.74 10.24
CA PRO A 46 -6.06 3.24 9.68
C PRO A 46 -4.93 3.33 10.70
N THR A 47 -5.21 3.49 11.99
CA THR A 47 -4.17 3.49 13.05
C THR A 47 -3.56 2.11 13.20
N ALA A 48 -4.39 1.06 13.23
CA ALA A 48 -3.94 -0.33 13.30
C ALA A 48 -3.07 -0.67 12.08
N ALA A 49 -3.51 -0.30 10.88
CA ALA A 49 -2.75 -0.49 9.64
C ALA A 49 -1.38 0.22 9.69
N LEU A 50 -1.34 1.45 10.20
CA LEU A 50 -0.09 2.20 10.35
C LEU A 50 0.88 1.55 11.34
N ILE A 51 0.39 1.05 12.47
CA ILE A 51 1.21 0.34 13.47
C ILE A 51 1.81 -0.93 12.86
N SER A 52 0.99 -1.74 12.18
CA SER A 52 1.46 -2.95 11.50
C SER A 52 2.47 -2.64 10.39
N ALA A 53 2.21 -1.61 9.57
CA ALA A 53 3.13 -1.18 8.52
C ALA A 53 4.48 -0.73 9.09
N ARG A 54 4.49 -0.02 10.23
CA ARG A 54 5.74 0.38 10.92
C ARG A 54 6.53 -0.84 11.40
N GLN A 55 5.87 -1.79 12.05
CA GLN A 55 6.52 -3.01 12.54
C GLN A 55 7.14 -3.80 11.39
N LEU A 56 6.41 -3.98 10.29
CA LEU A 56 6.92 -4.65 9.10
C LEU A 56 8.05 -3.86 8.44
N SER A 57 7.91 -2.54 8.34
CA SER A 57 8.94 -1.70 7.72
C SER A 57 10.27 -1.74 8.49
N GLN A 58 10.24 -1.84 9.82
CA GLN A 58 11.43 -1.95 10.67
C GLN A 58 12.00 -3.38 10.70
N GLY A 59 11.13 -4.40 10.64
CA GLY A 59 11.51 -5.82 10.74
C GLY A 59 11.78 -6.51 9.40
N LYS A 60 11.66 -5.79 8.26
CA LYS A 60 11.88 -6.37 6.93
C LYS A 60 13.37 -6.57 6.66
N ALA A 61 13.75 -7.76 6.24
CA ALA A 61 15.08 -8.08 5.76
C ALA A 61 15.03 -8.41 4.26
N GLY A 62 16.02 -7.91 3.50
CA GLY A 62 16.10 -8.15 2.07
C GLY A 62 16.12 -9.66 1.78
N SER A 63 15.26 -10.11 0.87
CA SER A 63 15.21 -11.51 0.46
C SER A 63 15.86 -11.66 -0.91
N ALA A 64 17.07 -12.22 -0.95
CA ALA A 64 17.74 -12.58 -2.19
C ALA A 64 17.13 -13.82 -2.88
N ALA A 65 16.17 -14.48 -2.24
CA ALA A 65 15.85 -15.88 -2.51
C ALA A 65 14.78 -16.10 -3.59
N GLU A 66 14.03 -15.08 -3.99
CA GLU A 66 12.87 -15.31 -4.85
C GLU A 66 13.04 -14.64 -6.21
N ARG A 67 13.20 -15.49 -7.25
CA ARG A 67 13.23 -15.13 -8.68
C ARG A 67 11.84 -14.67 -9.17
N LEU A 68 11.21 -13.79 -8.40
CA LEU A 68 9.90 -13.24 -8.69
C LEU A 68 10.08 -12.07 -9.65
N VAL A 69 9.36 -12.11 -10.76
CA VAL A 69 9.49 -11.13 -11.84
C VAL A 69 8.40 -10.06 -11.80
N GLY A 70 7.53 -10.10 -10.78
CA GLY A 70 6.45 -9.15 -10.58
C GLY A 70 5.45 -9.59 -9.52
N VAL A 71 4.46 -8.75 -9.30
CA VAL A 71 3.34 -8.96 -8.37
C VAL A 71 2.00 -8.81 -9.09
N VAL A 72 1.04 -9.65 -8.73
CA VAL A 72 -0.37 -9.59 -9.15
C VAL A 72 -1.20 -9.30 -7.92
N PHE A 73 -2.08 -8.31 -7.99
CA PHE A 73 -2.95 -7.88 -6.90
C PHE A 73 -4.31 -7.40 -7.43
N PRO A 74 -5.40 -7.41 -6.65
CA PRO A 74 -6.69 -6.88 -7.08
C PRO A 74 -6.63 -5.36 -7.22
N LYS A 75 -7.36 -4.79 -8.20
CA LYS A 75 -7.55 -3.33 -8.27
C LYS A 75 -8.22 -2.84 -6.99
N VAL A 76 -7.88 -1.63 -6.58
CA VAL A 76 -8.33 -1.04 -5.32
C VAL A 76 -8.95 0.31 -5.54
N ALA A 77 -10.09 0.54 -4.88
CA ALA A 77 -10.67 1.85 -4.70
C ALA A 77 -11.14 1.98 -3.24
N LEU A 78 -10.28 2.55 -2.42
CA LEU A 78 -10.48 2.80 -1.00
C LEU A 78 -10.84 4.27 -0.78
N SER A 79 -11.92 4.51 -0.05
CA SER A 79 -12.27 5.83 0.48
C SER A 79 -12.76 5.65 1.91
N ARG A 80 -12.10 6.33 2.86
CA ARG A 80 -12.46 6.31 4.27
C ARG A 80 -12.53 7.72 4.80
N GLN A 81 -13.53 7.95 5.63
CA GLN A 81 -13.63 9.15 6.45
C GLN A 81 -13.67 8.72 7.92
N SER A 82 -12.79 9.31 8.72
CA SER A 82 -12.71 9.06 10.15
C SER A 82 -12.77 10.38 10.87
N GLU A 83 -13.67 10.49 11.84
CA GLU A 83 -13.63 11.60 12.79
C GLU A 83 -12.52 11.33 13.80
N LEU A 84 -11.56 12.26 13.89
CA LEU A 84 -10.53 12.16 14.90
C LEU A 84 -11.00 12.86 16.16
N PRO A 85 -10.88 12.23 17.35
CA PRO A 85 -11.12 12.91 18.60
C PRO A 85 -10.05 13.98 18.75
N LEU A 86 -10.44 15.23 18.51
CA LEU A 86 -9.67 16.39 18.91
C LEU A 86 -9.86 16.51 20.41
N GLY A 87 -8.78 16.52 21.18
CA GLY A 87 -8.86 16.91 22.59
C GLY A 87 -9.24 18.38 22.73
N GLU A 88 -8.67 19.08 23.72
CA GLU A 88 -8.75 20.54 23.82
C GLU A 88 -7.87 21.20 22.74
N THR A 89 -8.32 21.10 21.48
CA THR A 89 -7.60 21.67 20.33
C THR A 89 -8.29 22.95 19.91
N CYS A 90 -7.53 24.04 19.88
CA CYS A 90 -8.03 25.35 19.48
C CYS A 90 -7.33 25.86 18.23
N ALA A 91 -8.08 26.54 17.37
CA ALA A 91 -7.57 27.29 16.24
C ALA A 91 -7.46 28.77 16.62
N ILE A 92 -6.40 29.43 16.19
CA ILE A 92 -6.21 30.87 16.40
C ILE A 92 -6.42 31.59 15.07
N SER A 93 -7.38 32.52 15.04
CA SER A 93 -7.59 33.39 13.89
C SER A 93 -6.45 34.38 13.69
N LYS A 94 -6.39 35.01 12.52
CA LYS A 94 -5.41 36.07 12.22
C LYS A 94 -5.46 37.24 13.22
N ASP A 95 -6.62 37.47 13.83
CA ASP A 95 -6.85 38.54 14.80
C ASP A 95 -6.59 38.09 16.26
N GLY A 96 -6.05 36.88 16.45
CA GLY A 96 -5.68 36.35 17.76
C GLY A 96 -6.83 35.75 18.58
N ILE A 97 -8.03 35.63 18.00
CA ILE A 97 -9.18 35.00 18.66
C ILE A 97 -9.04 33.49 18.57
N GLU A 98 -9.20 32.83 19.72
CA GLU A 98 -9.16 31.37 19.87
C GLU A 98 -10.56 30.76 19.66
N PHE A 99 -10.61 29.70 18.85
CA PHE A 99 -11.82 28.93 18.53
C PHE A 99 -11.61 27.48 18.91
N GLY A 100 -12.54 26.89 19.66
CA GLY A 100 -12.55 25.43 19.85
C GLY A 100 -12.83 24.74 18.53
N ILE A 101 -12.05 23.70 18.20
CA ILE A 101 -12.33 22.89 17.02
C ILE A 101 -13.30 21.79 17.43
N GLU A 102 -14.56 21.90 17.00
CA GLU A 102 -15.64 20.97 17.39
C GLU A 102 -15.54 19.61 16.70
N GLN A 103 -14.99 19.56 15.48
CA GLN A 103 -14.89 18.35 14.69
C GLN A 103 -13.70 18.42 13.73
N PHE A 104 -12.99 17.30 13.59
CA PHE A 104 -11.97 17.11 12.56
C PHE A 104 -12.22 15.80 11.83
N VAL A 105 -12.47 15.92 10.54
CA VAL A 105 -12.68 14.78 9.66
C VAL A 105 -11.41 14.53 8.87
N LEU A 106 -10.82 13.35 9.06
CA LEU A 106 -9.76 12.84 8.21
C LEU A 106 -10.38 12.07 7.05
N GLU A 107 -10.14 12.52 5.82
CA GLU A 107 -10.48 11.77 4.62
C GLU A 107 -9.22 11.13 4.03
N GLN A 108 -9.28 9.83 3.76
CA GLN A 108 -8.24 9.06 3.10
C GLN A 108 -8.80 8.42 1.85
N ARG A 109 -8.16 8.69 0.71
CA ARG A 109 -8.49 8.07 -0.57
C ARG A 109 -7.25 7.37 -1.12
N PHE A 110 -7.42 6.12 -1.52
CA PHE A 110 -6.37 5.32 -2.11
C PHE A 110 -6.93 4.53 -3.29
N GLU A 111 -6.32 4.69 -4.45
CA GLU A 111 -6.70 3.98 -5.67
C GLU A 111 -5.47 3.30 -6.24
N MET A 112 -5.65 2.06 -6.69
CA MET A 112 -4.57 1.30 -7.29
C MET A 112 -5.11 0.48 -8.44
N ASP A 113 -4.60 0.77 -9.63
CA ASP A 113 -4.88 0.03 -10.85
C ASP A 113 -3.59 -0.19 -11.66
N GLU A 114 -3.75 -0.67 -12.89
CA GLU A 114 -2.64 -0.89 -13.83
C GLU A 114 -2.01 0.45 -14.31
N LEU A 115 -2.70 1.59 -14.14
CA LEU A 115 -2.39 2.92 -14.66
C LEU A 115 -1.90 3.93 -13.59
N GLY A 116 -2.01 3.63 -12.30
CA GLY A 116 -1.23 4.24 -11.22
C GLY A 116 0.28 3.94 -11.38
N ALA A 117 0.58 2.94 -12.23
CA ALA A 117 1.85 2.70 -12.91
C ALA A 117 1.73 2.93 -14.44
N SER A 118 1.14 4.04 -14.89
CA SER A 118 0.87 4.31 -16.34
C SER A 118 2.13 4.59 -17.16
N ALA A 119 2.19 4.44 -18.49
CA ALA A 119 1.39 3.79 -19.52
C ALA A 119 2.10 4.09 -20.86
N ARG A 120 2.06 3.15 -21.82
CA ARG A 120 1.81 3.39 -23.26
C ARG A 120 1.95 2.06 -23.99
N ALA A 121 0.98 1.79 -24.86
CA ALA A 121 0.92 0.73 -25.87
C ALA A 121 2.19 -0.12 -26.04
N GLY A 122 2.07 -1.43 -25.84
CA GLY A 122 3.10 -2.38 -26.24
C GLY A 122 2.92 -3.72 -25.56
N GLY A 123 2.79 -4.78 -26.35
CA GLY A 123 3.03 -6.12 -25.82
C GLY A 123 4.40 -6.14 -25.12
N ALA A 124 4.41 -6.49 -23.83
CA ALA A 124 5.63 -6.60 -23.07
C ALA A 124 6.30 -7.94 -23.40
N ALA A 125 7.30 -7.91 -24.27
CA ALA A 125 8.22 -9.03 -24.45
C ALA A 125 9.23 -9.02 -23.29
N MET A 126 9.23 -10.07 -22.47
CA MET A 126 10.29 -10.31 -21.49
C MET A 126 11.28 -11.34 -22.06
N ALA A 127 12.57 -10.99 -22.06
CA ALA A 127 13.63 -11.95 -22.28
C ALA A 127 13.85 -12.75 -21.00
N VAL A 128 13.14 -13.87 -20.86
CA VAL A 128 13.45 -14.88 -19.84
C VAL A 128 14.47 -15.85 -20.45
N PRO A 129 15.52 -16.27 -19.71
CA PRO A 129 16.40 -17.35 -20.17
C PRO A 129 15.57 -18.56 -20.59
N ARG A 130 15.90 -19.16 -21.74
CA ARG A 130 15.22 -20.38 -22.24
C ARG A 130 15.17 -21.43 -21.13
N GLY A 131 13.96 -21.87 -20.77
CA GLY A 131 13.72 -22.88 -19.73
C GLY A 131 13.31 -22.34 -18.36
N MET A 132 13.21 -21.01 -18.17
CA MET A 132 12.78 -20.43 -16.90
C MET A 132 11.28 -20.07 -16.91
N VAL A 133 10.51 -20.63 -15.97
CA VAL A 133 9.13 -20.21 -15.71
C VAL A 133 9.16 -18.99 -14.79
N PRO A 134 8.71 -17.80 -15.25
CA PRO A 134 8.61 -16.63 -14.39
C PRO A 134 7.64 -16.90 -13.24
N ARG A 135 8.09 -16.71 -12.00
CA ARG A 135 7.21 -16.76 -10.82
C ARG A 135 6.75 -15.34 -10.51
N MET A 136 5.47 -15.20 -10.17
CA MET A 136 4.85 -13.95 -9.75
C MET A 136 4.43 -14.08 -8.30
N LEU A 137 4.54 -13.00 -7.52
CA LEU A 137 3.87 -12.93 -6.23
C LEU A 137 2.38 -12.71 -6.50
N ILE A 138 1.52 -13.53 -5.92
CA ILE A 138 0.07 -13.41 -6.08
C ILE A 138 -0.51 -12.97 -4.75
N ILE A 139 -1.22 -11.83 -4.76
CA ILE A 139 -2.02 -11.31 -3.66
C ILE A 139 -3.48 -11.45 -4.10
N ASP A 140 -4.19 -12.44 -3.55
CA ASP A 140 -5.55 -12.84 -3.95
C ASP A 140 -6.56 -12.81 -2.80
N GLY A 141 -6.18 -12.20 -1.67
CA GLY A 141 -7.03 -11.94 -0.51
C GLY A 141 -6.57 -10.67 0.19
N ASP A 142 -6.97 -10.50 1.44
CA ASP A 142 -6.66 -9.33 2.26
C ASP A 142 -5.15 -9.02 2.24
N PHE A 143 -4.82 -7.74 2.14
CA PHE A 143 -3.44 -7.32 2.07
C PHE A 143 -3.22 -5.96 2.69
N LEU A 144 -2.05 -5.82 3.32
CA LEU A 144 -1.60 -4.55 3.85
C LEU A 144 -0.78 -3.84 2.78
N VAL A 145 -1.09 -2.56 2.55
CA VAL A 145 -0.34 -1.67 1.66
C VAL A 145 0.10 -0.43 2.43
N TRP A 146 1.33 0.05 2.18
CA TRP A 146 1.80 1.31 2.75
C TRP A 146 2.78 2.04 1.84
N PHE A 147 2.84 3.37 2.00
CA PHE A 147 3.73 4.26 1.29
C PHE A 147 4.81 4.75 2.22
N GLU A 148 6.07 4.59 1.82
CA GLU A 148 7.23 5.02 2.56
C GLU A 148 8.01 6.06 1.74
N THR A 149 8.31 7.20 2.34
CA THR A 149 9.22 8.19 1.74
C THR A 149 10.65 7.63 1.67
N PRO A 150 11.56 8.26 0.91
CA PRO A 150 12.97 7.90 0.92
C PRO A 150 13.61 7.93 2.32
N GLU A 151 13.11 8.80 3.21
CA GLU A 151 13.57 8.94 4.60
C GLU A 151 12.99 7.89 5.56
N GLY A 152 12.13 6.97 5.07
CA GLY A 152 11.53 5.92 5.90
C GLY A 152 10.23 6.33 6.59
N VAL A 153 9.64 7.49 6.24
CA VAL A 153 8.39 7.97 6.84
C VAL A 153 7.20 7.31 6.15
N ILE A 154 6.33 6.66 6.91
CA ILE A 154 5.09 6.08 6.37
C ILE A 154 4.03 7.18 6.25
N ARG A 155 3.62 7.49 5.02
CA ARG A 155 2.63 8.53 4.70
C ARG A 155 1.21 8.00 4.64
N PHE A 156 1.07 6.72 4.31
CA PHE A 156 -0.19 6.02 4.22
C PHE A 156 0.02 4.57 4.58
N ALA A 157 -0.95 3.96 5.27
CA ALA A 157 -1.06 2.53 5.45
C ALA A 157 -2.54 2.15 5.46
N GLY A 158 -2.89 1.06 4.80
CA GLY A 158 -4.25 0.57 4.74
C GLY A 158 -4.28 -0.94 4.63
N LEU A 159 -5.21 -1.56 5.36
CA LEU A 159 -5.64 -2.93 5.08
C LEU A 159 -6.68 -2.88 3.97
N ILE A 160 -6.42 -3.59 2.89
CA ILE A 160 -7.34 -3.72 1.77
C ILE A 160 -8.08 -5.03 1.94
N THR A 161 -9.40 -4.93 2.07
CA THR A 161 -10.31 -6.06 2.22
C THR A 161 -11.11 -6.26 0.92
N PRO A 162 -11.88 -7.36 0.77
CA PRO A 162 -12.71 -7.58 -0.41
C PRO A 162 -13.70 -6.44 -0.71
N ALA A 163 -14.09 -5.64 0.29
CA ALA A 163 -14.95 -4.47 0.10
C ALA A 163 -14.27 -3.33 -0.69
N ASP A 164 -12.95 -3.28 -0.63
CA ASP A 164 -12.11 -2.25 -1.25
C ASP A 164 -11.59 -2.69 -2.64
N MET A 165 -11.67 -3.99 -2.94
CA MET A 165 -11.15 -4.64 -4.16
C MET A 165 -12.09 -4.46 -5.36
N LYS A 166 -12.16 -3.23 -5.86
CA LYS A 166 -12.97 -2.84 -7.03
C LYS A 166 -12.18 -1.96 -7.98
N ASP A 167 -12.59 -1.88 -9.25
CA ASP A 167 -11.94 -0.97 -10.20
C ASP A 167 -12.28 0.47 -9.79
N PRO A 168 -11.29 1.37 -9.62
CA PRO A 168 -11.55 2.77 -9.28
C PRO A 168 -12.30 3.55 -10.38
N ARG A 169 -12.52 2.94 -11.55
CA ARG A 169 -13.24 3.54 -12.69
C ARG A 169 -14.69 3.06 -12.82
N ASP A 170 -15.12 2.13 -11.98
CA ASP A 170 -16.52 1.68 -11.88
C ASP A 170 -17.31 2.61 -10.95
#